data_AF-A0A357M5H4-F1
#
_entry.id   AF-A0A357M5H4-F1
#
_cell.length_a   1.000
_cell.length_b   1.000
_cell.length_c   1.000
_cell.angle_alpha   90.00
_cell.angle_beta   90.00
_cell.angle_gamma   90.00
#
_symmetry.space_group_name_H-M   'P 1'
#
loop_
_entity.id
_entity.type
_entity.pdbx_description
1 polymer ?
#
loop_
_entity_poly.entity_id
_entity_poly.type
_entity_poly.pdbx_seq_one_letter_code
_entity_poly.pdbx_strand_id
1 'polypeptide(L)' 'MFEMLVPKLRVNTVFDISLEELYRQGYRGIITDLDNTLVGAKAPVATP' A
#
# COMPACT_ATOMS: atom_id res chain seq x y z
N MET A 1 24.05 -1.25 -5.99
CA MET A 1 23.66 -2.30 -5.02
C MET A 1 22.50 -1.86 -4.12
N PHE A 2 22.53 -0.66 -3.52
CA PHE A 2 21.49 -0.19 -2.60
C PHE A 2 20.14 0.18 -3.23
N GLU A 3 20.08 0.38 -4.55
CA GLU A 3 18.84 0.74 -5.27
C GLU A 3 17.74 -0.32 -5.14
N MET A 4 18.11 -1.60 -4.95
CA MET A 4 17.14 -2.68 -4.74
C MET A 4 16.41 -2.59 -3.38
N LEU A 5 16.97 -1.84 -2.43
CA LEU A 5 16.37 -1.63 -1.11
C LEU A 5 15.45 -0.40 -1.07
N VAL A 6 15.39 0.36 -2.17
CA VAL A 6 14.56 1.57 -2.25
C VAL A 6 13.20 1.21 -2.85
N PRO A 7 12.09 1.68 -2.26
CA PRO A 7 10.77 1.49 -2.85
C PRO A 7 10.69 2.07 -4.25
N LYS A 8 10.10 1.31 -5.18
CA LYS A 8 9.83 1.77 -6.55
C LYS A 8 8.79 2.89 -6.61
N LEU A 9 7.97 2.99 -5.57
CA LEU A 9 6.94 4.01 -5.38
C LEU A 9 6.91 4.43 -3.91
N ARG A 10 6.82 5.73 -3.65
CA ARG A 10 6.52 6.29 -2.33
C ARG A 10 5.31 7.21 -2.46
N VAL A 11 4.35 7.03 -1.56
CA VAL A 11 3.13 7.82 -1.46
C VAL A 11 2.90 8.20 0.01
N ASN A 12 2.13 9.25 0.26
CA ASN A 12 1.88 9.72 1.63
C ASN A 12 0.78 8.89 2.31
N THR A 13 -0.16 8.34 1.54
CA THR A 13 -1.18 7.42 2.02
C THR A 13 -1.46 6.31 1.00
N VAL A 14 -1.95 5.16 1.46
CA VAL A 14 -2.36 4.04 0.59
C VAL A 14 -3.49 4.43 -0.38
N PHE A 15 -4.29 5.44 -0.02
CA PHE A 15 -5.37 5.96 -0.88
C PHE A 15 -4.86 6.70 -2.13
N ASP A 16 -3.58 7.08 -2.16
CA ASP A 16 -2.95 7.70 -3.33
C ASP A 16 -2.55 6.66 -4.40
N ILE A 17 -2.65 5.36 -4.08
CA ILE A 17 -2.30 4.27 -5.01
C ILE A 17 -3.43 4.07 -6.01
N SER A 18 -3.16 4.30 -7.30
CA SER A 18 -4.11 4.01 -8.38
C SER A 18 -4.21 2.49 -8.63
N LEU A 19 -5.21 1.85 -8.03
CA LEU A 19 -5.47 0.42 -8.21
C LEU A 19 -5.86 0.08 -9.65
N GLU A 20 -6.56 0.98 -10.34
CA GLU A 20 -6.93 0.79 -11.74
C GLU A 20 -5.71 0.75 -12.66
N GLU A 21 -4.74 1.65 -12.45
CA GLU A 21 -3.48 1.64 -13.19
C GLU A 21 -2.74 0.32 -12.99
N LEU A 22 -2.59 -0.09 -11.73
CA LEU A 22 -1.94 -1.36 -11.40
C LEU A 22 -2.64 -2.54 -12.07
N TYR A 23 -3.98 -2.54 -12.08
CA TYR A 23 -4.73 -3.58 -12.76
C TYR A 23 -4.48 -3.57 -14.28
N ARG A 24 -4.43 -2.41 -14.93
CA ARG A 24 -4.11 -2.29 -16.36
C ARG A 24 -2.67 -2.73 -16.68
N GLN A 25 -1.75 -2.55 -15.74
CA GLN A 25 -0.36 -3.02 -15.83
C GLN A 25 -0.21 -4.54 -15.59
N GLY A 26 -1.30 -5.24 -15.27
CA GLY A 26 -1.32 -6.69 -15.10
C GLY A 26 -1.19 -7.18 -13.66
N TYR A 27 -1.13 -6.27 -12.68
CA TYR A 27 -1.19 -6.66 -11.27
C TYR A 27 -2.60 -7.16 -10.93
N ARG A 28 -2.67 -8.22 -10.12
CA ARG A 28 -3.93 -8.91 -9.76
C ARG A 28 -4.14 -9.11 -8.27
N GLY A 29 -3.11 -8.85 -7.48
CA GLY A 29 -3.17 -8.93 -6.04
C GLY A 29 -2.14 -8.00 -5.42
N ILE A 30 -2.46 -7.50 -4.24
CA ILE A 30 -1.59 -6.68 -3.41
C ILE A 30 -1.49 -7.38 -2.06
N ILE A 31 -0.26 -7.63 -1.62
CA ILE A 31 0.00 -8.06 -0.25
C ILE A 31 0.33 -6.79 0.51
N THR A 32 -0.46 -6.51 1.54
CA THR A 32 -0.34 -5.32 2.37
C THR A 32 -0.35 -5.72 3.83
N ASP A 33 0.35 -4.93 4.64
CA ASP A 33 0.21 -4.96 6.08
C ASP A 33 -1.12 -4.32 6.50
N LEU A 34 -1.56 -4.59 7.73
CA LEU A 34 -2.79 -4.07 8.29
C LEU A 34 -2.51 -2.84 9.17
N ASP A 35 -1.67 -3.00 10.19
CA ASP A 35 -1.42 -1.97 11.20
C ASP A 35 -0.58 -0.81 10.65
N ASN A 36 -1.07 0.41 10.86
CA ASN A 36 -0.49 1.65 10.33
C ASN A 36 -0.28 1.66 8.80
N THR A 37 -0.95 0.76 8.09
CA THR A 37 -0.98 0.71 6.62
C THR A 37 -2.41 0.86 6.11
N LEU A 38 -3.32 -0.02 6.55
CA LEU A 38 -4.75 0.09 6.24
C LEU A 38 -5.56 0.64 7.41
N VAL A 39 -5.16 0.34 8.66
CA VAL A 39 -5.86 0.84 9.84
C VAL A 39 -4.88 1.30 10.92
N GLY A 40 -5.25 2.33 11.68
CA GLY A 40 -4.41 2.82 12.76
C GLY A 40 -4.28 1.79 13.89
N ALA A 41 -3.04 1.51 14.34
CA ALA A 41 -2.74 0.49 15.34
C ALA A 41 -3.39 0.70 16.72
N LYS A 42 -4.03 1.85 16.95
CA LYS A 42 -4.70 2.22 18.21
C LYS A 42 -6.17 2.58 18.02
N ALA A 43 -6.75 2.30 16.86
CA ALA A 43 -8.16 2.52 16.61
C ALA A 43 -8.97 1.37 17.26
N PRO A 44 -9.76 1.62 18.32
CA PRO A 44 -10.49 0.55 19.02
C PRO A 44 -11.61 -0.04 18.16
N VAL A 45 -12.06 0.68 17.13
CA VAL A 45 -12.96 0.18 16.07
C VAL A 45 -12.28 0.44 14.73
N ALA A 46 -11.60 -0.58 14.24
CA ALA A 46 -10.86 -0.58 12.99
C ALA A 46 -11.70 -1.23 11.90
N THR A 47 -12.33 -0.43 11.02
CA THR A 47 -12.95 -0.92 9.78
C THR A 47 -12.12 -0.41 8.59
N PRO A 48 -11.59 -1.30 7.74
CA PRO A 48 -10.91 -0.92 6.50
C PRO A 48 -11.81 -0.13 5.53
#